data_AF-A0A6P2GE30-F1
#
_entry.id   AF-A0A6P2GE30-F1
#
_cell.length_a   1.000
_cell.length_b   1.000
_cell.length_c   1.000
_cell.angle_alpha   90.00
_cell.angle_beta   90.00
_cell.angle_gamma   90.00
#
_symmetry.space_group_name_H-M   'P 1'
#
loop_
_entity.id
_entity.type
_entity.pdbx_description
1 polymer ?
#
loop_
_entity_poly.entity_id
_entity_poly.type
_entity_poly.pdbx_seq_one_letter_code
_entity_poly.pdbx_strand_id
1 'polypeptide(L)'
;MNAAAIQRDMITQEPDNLDSLLDDLPIPIHPRASQLKLVGPASIAVRTESRPYEFPCDEWEHLAEVDDHILLGKLRELTGPLTSPTTSARYMQHRVEISQLGLALNRRGKIAPRFRPLPKPAHICAAGGPDEFLGRDRQIIDCHWLHERGHRYVIDTELDFRELFTGESFDFKGATEFALAKWTSERKLKALGIDVATAAELAAIQSDATREKWKRLDRSKAARRSKLTNATRRQRNMRSHIEGWIDVCVAMDLLGRDAPPHELASLVARMHGNKPIDVRAMKRKVDAIEKYLGLSI
;
A
#
# COMPACT_ATOMS: atom_id res chain seq x y z
N MET A 1 60.37 20.58 9.14
CA MET A 1 61.25 21.22 10.14
C MET A 1 60.58 22.50 10.61
N ASN A 2 60.67 22.77 11.92
CA ASN A 2 60.06 23.85 12.72
C ASN A 2 58.67 23.58 13.30
N ALA A 3 58.68 23.02 14.52
CA ALA A 3 57.61 23.19 15.51
C ALA A 3 58.24 23.29 16.92
N ALA A 4 58.11 24.47 17.52
CA ALA A 4 58.20 24.83 18.95
C ALA A 4 57.64 26.28 19.00
N ALA A 5 56.85 26.78 19.94
CA ALA A 5 56.66 26.53 21.36
C ALA A 5 55.33 27.22 21.81
N ILE A 6 54.49 26.61 22.67
CA ILE A 6 54.29 26.89 24.12
C ILE A 6 53.40 28.10 24.49
N GLN A 7 52.26 27.86 25.14
CA GLN A 7 51.73 28.45 26.42
C GLN A 7 50.24 28.05 26.61
N ARG A 8 49.85 27.18 27.55
CA ARG A 8 49.42 27.41 28.97
C ARG A 8 48.30 28.47 29.08
N ASP A 9 47.11 28.15 29.60
CA ASP A 9 46.86 28.01 31.04
C ASP A 9 45.73 27.05 31.47
N MET A 10 45.92 26.54 32.70
CA MET A 10 45.02 25.74 33.54
C MET A 10 43.94 26.61 34.21
N ILE A 11 42.74 26.05 34.49
CA ILE A 11 42.09 26.13 35.82
C ILE A 11 41.26 24.84 36.08
N THR A 12 41.56 24.19 37.20
CA THR A 12 40.89 23.09 37.93
C THR A 12 39.74 23.60 38.82
N GLN A 13 38.66 22.82 38.98
CA GLN A 13 37.97 22.65 40.28
C GLN A 13 36.96 21.49 40.28
N GLU A 14 36.66 21.02 41.50
CA GLU A 14 36.32 19.67 41.97
C GLU A 14 34.80 19.47 42.27
N PRO A 15 34.33 18.34 42.88
CA PRO A 15 33.02 17.71 42.65
C PRO A 15 31.95 18.02 43.72
N ASP A 16 30.71 17.56 43.53
CA ASP A 16 29.76 17.41 44.64
C ASP A 16 28.85 16.16 44.51
N ASN A 17 28.91 15.36 45.58
CA ASN A 17 28.01 14.27 45.95
C ASN A 17 26.74 14.83 46.60
N LEU A 18 25.58 14.23 46.33
CA LEU A 18 24.41 14.33 47.22
C LEU A 18 23.61 13.02 47.14
N ASP A 19 24.07 12.07 47.93
CA ASP A 19 23.38 10.85 48.33
C ASP A 19 23.05 11.05 49.82
N SER A 20 21.78 11.29 50.17
CA SER A 20 21.20 11.17 51.52
C SER A 20 19.81 11.80 51.52
N LEU A 21 18.77 10.98 51.57
CA LEU A 21 17.50 11.22 52.25
C LEU A 21 16.56 10.06 51.90
N LEU A 22 16.45 9.09 52.81
CA LEU A 22 15.21 8.41 53.22
C LEU A 22 15.57 7.10 53.93
N ASP A 23 15.67 7.18 55.25
CA ASP A 23 15.44 6.04 56.14
C ASP A 23 14.33 6.41 57.13
N ASP A 24 13.68 5.36 57.61
CA ASP A 24 12.67 5.27 58.69
C ASP A 24 11.20 5.54 58.33
N LEU A 25 10.41 4.45 58.26
CA LEU A 25 9.31 4.12 59.19
C LEU A 25 8.57 2.80 58.78
N PRO A 26 7.87 2.11 59.71
CA PRO A 26 7.90 0.64 59.84
C PRO A 26 6.74 -0.16 59.21
N ILE A 27 6.99 -1.45 59.02
CA ILE A 27 6.08 -2.53 58.59
C ILE A 27 5.06 -2.89 59.69
N PRO A 28 3.76 -3.07 59.37
CA PRO A 28 2.84 -3.84 60.20
C PRO A 28 2.55 -5.24 59.63
N ILE A 29 2.52 -6.21 60.56
CA ILE A 29 2.31 -7.65 60.38
C ILE A 29 0.80 -7.99 60.50
N HIS A 30 0.25 -8.68 59.48
CA HIS A 30 -0.85 -9.69 59.41
C HIS A 30 -2.20 -9.50 60.19
N PRO A 31 -3.38 -9.95 59.65
CA PRO A 31 -3.76 -11.38 59.64
C PRO A 31 -4.64 -11.90 58.47
N ARG A 32 -4.77 -13.24 58.47
CA ARG A 32 -5.49 -14.14 57.56
C ARG A 32 -7.01 -13.91 57.42
N ALA A 33 -7.49 -14.47 56.31
CA ALA A 33 -8.80 -15.11 56.07
C ALA A 33 -9.89 -14.25 55.40
N SER A 34 -10.23 -14.63 54.16
CA SER A 34 -11.58 -15.11 53.85
C SER A 34 -11.62 -15.79 52.49
N GLN A 35 -11.96 -17.07 52.51
CA GLN A 35 -12.45 -17.80 51.35
C GLN A 35 -13.77 -17.16 50.92
N LEU A 36 -13.80 -16.57 49.73
CA LEU A 36 -15.05 -16.31 49.02
C LEU A 36 -14.94 -16.92 47.63
N LYS A 37 -15.48 -18.13 47.50
CA LYS A 37 -15.94 -18.70 46.23
C LYS A 37 -16.99 -17.74 45.68
N LEU A 38 -16.59 -16.90 44.73
CA LEU A 38 -17.53 -16.22 43.85
C LEU A 38 -17.69 -17.07 42.60
N VAL A 39 -18.83 -17.75 42.51
CA VAL A 39 -19.33 -18.35 41.28
C VAL A 39 -19.69 -17.19 40.34
N GLY A 40 -18.79 -16.89 39.40
CA GLY A 40 -19.05 -15.99 38.28
C GLY A 40 -19.65 -16.77 37.10
N PRO A 41 -20.54 -16.16 36.30
CA PRO A 41 -21.41 -16.86 35.38
C PRO A 41 -20.61 -17.58 34.30
N ALA A 42 -21.13 -18.74 33.88
CA ALA A 42 -20.63 -19.51 32.76
C ALA A 42 -20.18 -18.56 31.64
N SER A 43 -18.86 -18.50 31.41
CA SER A 43 -18.34 -18.05 30.13
C SER A 43 -18.91 -19.01 29.11
N ILE A 44 -20.01 -18.61 28.50
CA ILE A 44 -20.38 -19.04 27.17
C ILE A 44 -19.23 -18.51 26.31
N ALA A 45 -18.15 -19.28 26.26
CA ALA A 45 -17.23 -19.24 25.16
C ALA A 45 -18.10 -19.59 23.96
N VAL A 46 -18.68 -18.56 23.34
CA VAL A 46 -19.14 -18.64 21.96
C VAL A 46 -17.89 -19.10 21.22
N ARG A 47 -17.82 -20.40 20.96
CA ARG A 47 -16.98 -20.94 19.91
C ARG A 47 -17.53 -20.29 18.67
N THR A 48 -17.01 -19.11 18.33
CA THR A 48 -17.15 -18.56 16.99
C THR A 48 -16.43 -19.57 16.13
N GLU A 49 -17.19 -20.51 15.58
CA GLU A 49 -16.73 -21.37 14.51
C GLU A 49 -16.14 -20.43 13.48
N SER A 50 -14.81 -20.49 13.33
CA SER A 50 -14.09 -19.66 12.38
C SER A 50 -14.57 -20.09 11.01
N ARG A 51 -15.54 -19.35 10.47
CA ARG A 51 -16.00 -19.59 9.09
C ARG A 51 -14.76 -19.54 8.20
N PRO A 52 -14.58 -20.53 7.30
CA PRO A 52 -13.50 -20.50 6.35
C PRO A 52 -13.61 -19.21 5.53
N TYR A 53 -12.47 -18.60 5.23
CA TYR A 53 -12.44 -17.41 4.42
C TYR A 53 -12.88 -17.73 2.99
N GLU A 54 -13.80 -16.92 2.47
CA GLU A 54 -14.35 -17.05 1.12
C GLU A 54 -14.43 -15.66 0.49
N PHE A 55 -13.95 -15.53 -0.75
CA PHE A 55 -13.94 -14.27 -1.49
C PHE A 55 -15.28 -14.08 -2.24
N PRO A 56 -15.92 -12.89 -2.18
CA PRO A 56 -17.16 -12.65 -2.90
C PRO A 56 -16.87 -12.43 -4.39
N CYS A 57 -16.95 -13.51 -5.18
CA CYS A 57 -16.70 -13.49 -6.63
C CYS A 57 -17.94 -13.59 -7.51
N ASP A 58 -19.14 -13.62 -6.93
CA ASP A 58 -20.38 -13.78 -7.68
C ASP A 58 -21.00 -12.43 -8.08
N GLU A 59 -21.80 -12.44 -9.14
CA GLU A 59 -22.67 -11.34 -9.57
C GLU A 59 -21.97 -10.01 -9.87
N TRP A 60 -20.75 -10.02 -10.42
CA TRP A 60 -20.02 -8.77 -10.73
C TRP A 60 -19.97 -8.46 -12.23
N GLU A 61 -20.19 -9.44 -13.10
CA GLU A 61 -19.95 -9.35 -14.53
C GLU A 61 -20.82 -8.27 -15.19
N HIS A 62 -22.06 -8.10 -14.72
CA HIS A 62 -22.97 -7.06 -15.20
C HIS A 62 -22.44 -5.63 -14.93
N LEU A 63 -21.57 -5.46 -13.94
CA LEU A 63 -20.93 -4.18 -13.62
C LEU A 63 -19.75 -3.86 -14.55
N ALA A 64 -19.23 -4.82 -15.31
CA ALA A 64 -18.10 -4.59 -16.22
C ALA A 64 -18.43 -3.61 -17.36
N GLU A 65 -19.72 -3.52 -17.73
CA GLU A 65 -20.22 -2.59 -18.75
C GLU A 65 -20.43 -1.17 -18.21
N VAL A 66 -20.39 -0.98 -16.89
CA VAL A 66 -20.60 0.32 -16.26
C VAL A 66 -19.34 1.19 -16.38
N ASP A 67 -19.53 2.49 -16.56
CA ASP A 67 -18.42 3.44 -16.68
C ASP A 67 -17.53 3.51 -15.43
N ASP A 68 -16.22 3.68 -15.64
CA ASP A 68 -15.22 3.68 -14.57
C ASP A 68 -15.45 4.80 -13.56
N HIS A 69 -15.94 5.97 -13.99
CA HIS A 69 -16.22 7.08 -13.08
C HIS A 69 -17.35 6.77 -12.12
N ILE A 70 -18.37 6.03 -12.58
CA ILE A 70 -19.49 5.58 -11.76
C ILE A 70 -18.99 4.53 -10.76
N LEU A 71 -18.25 3.53 -11.23
CA LEU A 71 -17.68 2.47 -10.38
C LEU A 71 -16.76 3.05 -9.28
N LEU A 72 -15.86 3.96 -9.66
CA LEU A 72 -14.98 4.66 -8.71
C LEU A 72 -15.72 5.59 -7.76
N GLY A 73 -16.79 6.24 -8.23
CA GLY A 73 -17.66 7.08 -7.40
C GLY A 73 -18.31 6.26 -6.29
N LYS A 74 -18.92 5.12 -6.67
CA LYS A 74 -19.54 4.18 -5.75
C LYS A 74 -18.52 3.57 -4.78
N LEU A 75 -17.35 3.20 -5.27
CA LEU A 75 -16.28 2.69 -4.41
C LEU A 75 -15.89 3.70 -3.33
N ARG A 76 -15.74 4.99 -3.67
CA ARG A 76 -15.46 6.07 -2.69
C ARG A 76 -16.57 6.23 -1.66
N GLU A 77 -17.83 6.14 -2.09
CA GLU A 77 -19.00 6.23 -1.20
C GLU A 77 -19.00 5.08 -0.17
N LEU A 78 -18.76 3.86 -0.63
CA LEU A 78 -18.76 2.67 0.22
C LEU A 78 -17.58 2.67 1.18
N THR A 79 -16.38 3.10 0.76
CA THR A 79 -15.21 3.13 1.65
C THR A 79 -15.21 4.34 2.59
N GLY A 80 -15.92 5.40 2.25
CA GLY A 80 -15.87 6.68 2.97
C GLY A 80 -14.46 7.29 2.97
N PRO A 81 -14.17 8.22 3.90
CA PRO A 81 -12.83 8.77 4.07
C PRO A 81 -11.83 7.68 4.43
N LEU A 82 -10.78 7.52 3.62
CA LEU A 82 -9.76 6.48 3.79
C LEU A 82 -8.89 6.65 5.05
N THR A 83 -9.05 7.77 5.77
CA THR A 83 -8.33 8.10 7.00
C THR A 83 -9.16 7.86 8.26
N SER A 84 -10.39 7.36 8.15
CA SER A 84 -11.26 7.14 9.30
C SER A 84 -10.81 5.90 10.11
N PRO A 85 -10.83 5.94 11.46
CA PRO A 85 -10.58 4.76 12.28
C PRO A 85 -11.64 3.66 12.08
N THR A 86 -12.79 3.98 11.47
CA THR A 86 -13.88 3.04 11.18
C THR A 86 -13.81 2.44 9.77
N THR A 87 -12.80 2.77 8.96
CA THR A 87 -12.79 2.41 7.54
C THR A 87 -12.81 0.89 7.32
N SER A 88 -12.10 0.11 8.14
CA SER A 88 -12.09 -1.37 8.00
C SER A 88 -13.44 -1.99 8.41
N ALA A 89 -14.13 -1.42 9.41
CA ALA A 89 -15.48 -1.86 9.76
C ALA A 89 -16.48 -1.56 8.64
N ARG A 90 -16.39 -0.37 8.04
CA ARG A 90 -17.22 0.01 6.88
C ARG A 90 -16.92 -0.86 5.66
N TYR A 91 -15.65 -1.21 5.44
CA TYR A 91 -15.27 -2.18 4.42
C TYR A 91 -16.00 -3.51 4.61
N MET A 92 -16.01 -4.06 5.84
CA MET A 92 -16.69 -5.33 6.10
C MET A 92 -18.20 -5.27 5.86
N GLN A 93 -18.85 -4.13 6.16
CA GLN A 93 -20.26 -3.92 5.89
C GLN A 93 -20.58 -3.97 4.38
N HIS A 94 -19.64 -3.53 3.54
CA HIS A 94 -19.81 -3.43 2.09
C HIS A 94 -18.89 -4.38 1.31
N ARG A 95 -18.35 -5.41 1.96
CA ARG A 95 -17.27 -6.27 1.43
C ARG A 95 -17.62 -6.86 0.06
N VAL A 96 -18.84 -7.38 -0.06
CA VAL A 96 -19.34 -8.01 -1.30
C VAL A 96 -19.33 -7.00 -2.44
N GLU A 97 -20.01 -5.89 -2.26
CA GLU A 97 -20.15 -4.84 -3.28
C GLU A 97 -18.80 -4.21 -3.66
N ILE A 98 -17.92 -3.97 -2.68
CA ILE A 98 -16.56 -3.47 -2.92
C ILE A 98 -15.75 -4.48 -3.75
N SER A 99 -15.87 -5.77 -3.46
CA SER A 99 -15.17 -6.83 -4.20
C SER A 99 -15.67 -6.90 -5.65
N GLN A 100 -16.99 -6.90 -5.84
CA GLN A 100 -17.63 -6.90 -7.17
C GLN A 100 -17.19 -5.69 -8.01
N LEU A 101 -17.18 -4.48 -7.44
CA LEU A 101 -16.66 -3.27 -8.10
C LEU A 101 -15.18 -3.42 -8.47
N GLY A 102 -14.38 -4.04 -7.60
CA GLY A 102 -12.97 -4.33 -7.85
C GLY A 102 -12.75 -5.27 -9.04
N LEU A 103 -13.57 -6.31 -9.17
CA LEU A 103 -13.51 -7.24 -10.30
C LEU A 103 -13.97 -6.59 -11.60
N ALA A 104 -15.05 -5.81 -11.56
CA ALA A 104 -15.53 -5.04 -12.71
C ALA A 104 -14.46 -4.07 -13.23
N LEU A 105 -13.80 -3.33 -12.33
CA LEU A 105 -12.68 -2.45 -12.69
C LEU A 105 -11.47 -3.21 -13.26
N ASN A 106 -11.24 -4.47 -12.85
CA ASN A 106 -10.19 -5.31 -13.45
C ASN A 106 -10.52 -5.69 -14.89
N ARG A 107 -11.73 -6.18 -15.15
CA ARG A 107 -12.19 -6.58 -16.51
C ARG A 107 -12.08 -5.43 -17.50
N ARG A 108 -12.30 -4.20 -17.04
CA ARG A 108 -12.16 -2.99 -17.86
C ARG A 108 -10.71 -2.60 -18.13
N GLY A 109 -9.75 -3.03 -17.32
CA GLY A 109 -8.32 -2.90 -17.58
C GLY A 109 -7.76 -1.47 -17.52
N LYS A 110 -8.55 -0.47 -17.12
CA LYS A 110 -8.13 0.95 -17.24
C LYS A 110 -7.40 1.49 -16.03
N ILE A 111 -7.77 1.07 -14.82
CA ILE A 111 -7.22 1.60 -13.56
C ILE A 111 -6.61 0.46 -12.77
N ALA A 112 -5.32 0.54 -12.48
CA ALA A 112 -4.67 -0.52 -11.72
C ALA A 112 -5.11 -0.54 -10.25
N PRO A 113 -5.13 -1.71 -9.59
CA PRO A 113 -5.62 -1.87 -8.22
C PRO A 113 -5.03 -0.88 -7.20
N ARG A 114 -3.74 -0.53 -7.31
CA ARG A 114 -3.06 0.39 -6.38
C ARG A 114 -3.64 1.80 -6.35
N PHE A 115 -4.23 2.24 -7.47
CA PHE A 115 -4.75 3.60 -7.66
C PHE A 115 -6.23 3.74 -7.34
N ARG A 116 -6.87 2.62 -6.96
CA ARG A 116 -8.27 2.62 -6.57
C ARG A 116 -8.44 3.17 -5.15
N PRO A 117 -9.58 3.81 -4.85
CA PRO A 117 -9.89 4.34 -3.52
C PRO A 117 -10.26 3.22 -2.54
N LEU A 118 -9.34 2.29 -2.28
CA LEU A 118 -9.51 1.23 -1.29
C LEU A 118 -8.70 1.54 -0.02
N PRO A 119 -9.22 1.19 1.16
CA PRO A 119 -8.45 1.30 2.39
C PRO A 119 -7.19 0.44 2.37
N LYS A 120 -6.18 0.92 3.10
CA LYS A 120 -5.00 0.11 3.42
C LYS A 120 -5.28 -0.66 4.71
N PRO A 121 -5.06 -1.99 4.73
CA PRO A 121 -5.07 -2.74 5.98
C PRO A 121 -4.13 -2.11 7.01
N ALA A 122 -4.50 -2.22 8.28
CA ALA A 122 -3.59 -1.91 9.38
C ALA A 122 -2.27 -2.70 9.27
N HIS A 123 -1.18 -2.15 9.82
CA HIS A 123 0.11 -2.85 9.85
C HIS A 123 0.04 -4.12 10.71
N ILE A 124 -0.75 -4.07 11.78
CA ILE A 124 -0.99 -5.20 12.68
C ILE A 124 -2.47 -5.55 12.54
N CYS A 125 -2.75 -6.71 11.94
CA CYS A 125 -4.10 -7.21 11.77
C CYS A 125 -4.40 -8.27 12.82
N ALA A 126 -5.52 -8.15 13.52
CA ALA A 126 -6.04 -9.25 14.32
C ALA A 126 -6.50 -10.39 13.38
N ALA A 127 -6.18 -11.63 13.74
CA ALA A 127 -6.67 -12.81 13.02
C ALA A 127 -8.22 -12.83 13.06
N GLY A 128 -8.83 -13.08 11.91
CA GLY A 128 -10.27 -12.99 11.68
C GLY A 128 -10.82 -11.56 11.61
N GLY A 129 -9.98 -10.54 11.70
CA GLY A 129 -10.39 -9.13 11.73
C GLY A 129 -10.67 -8.54 10.34
N PRO A 130 -11.40 -7.41 10.27
CA PRO A 130 -11.70 -6.69 9.03
C PRO A 130 -10.50 -6.44 8.11
N ASP A 131 -9.35 -6.08 8.68
CA ASP A 131 -8.13 -5.80 7.92
C ASP A 131 -7.50 -7.05 7.31
N GLU A 132 -7.69 -8.23 7.93
CA GLU A 132 -7.23 -9.48 7.35
C GLU A 132 -8.06 -9.84 6.11
N PHE A 133 -9.39 -9.71 6.18
CA PHE A 133 -10.27 -9.90 5.03
C PHE A 133 -9.94 -8.92 3.90
N LEU A 134 -9.81 -7.62 4.22
CA LEU A 134 -9.39 -6.60 3.27
C LEU A 134 -8.05 -6.93 2.61
N GLY A 135 -7.06 -7.39 3.40
CA GLY A 135 -5.75 -7.76 2.90
C GLY A 135 -5.78 -8.96 1.94
N ARG A 136 -6.62 -9.95 2.21
CA ARG A 136 -6.79 -11.14 1.35
C ARG A 136 -7.59 -10.81 0.09
N ASP A 137 -8.69 -10.09 0.23
CA ASP A 137 -9.54 -9.67 -0.90
C ASP A 137 -8.75 -8.83 -1.90
N ARG A 138 -7.90 -7.92 -1.41
CA ARG A 138 -7.02 -7.12 -2.28
C ARG A 138 -5.98 -7.97 -3.01
N GLN A 139 -5.48 -9.07 -2.43
CA GLN A 139 -4.58 -9.99 -3.14
C GLN A 139 -5.32 -10.74 -4.25
N ILE A 140 -6.55 -11.17 -4.01
CA ILE A 140 -7.35 -11.85 -5.05
C ILE A 140 -7.70 -10.88 -6.19
N ILE A 141 -8.05 -9.63 -5.86
CA ILE A 141 -8.24 -8.57 -6.86
C ILE A 141 -6.94 -8.31 -7.65
N ASP A 142 -5.78 -8.32 -7.00
CA ASP A 142 -4.49 -8.19 -7.71
C ASP A 142 -4.24 -9.37 -8.66
N CYS A 143 -4.51 -10.61 -8.23
CA CYS A 143 -4.38 -11.79 -9.08
C CYS A 143 -5.34 -11.72 -10.29
N HIS A 144 -6.61 -11.36 -10.06
CA HIS A 144 -7.59 -11.20 -11.14
C HIS A 144 -7.16 -10.10 -12.12
N TRP A 145 -6.55 -9.01 -11.63
CA TRP A 145 -6.00 -7.95 -12.47
C TRP A 145 -4.90 -8.48 -13.40
N LEU A 146 -3.98 -9.31 -12.89
CA LEU A 146 -2.93 -9.92 -13.69
C LEU A 146 -3.53 -10.81 -14.80
N HIS A 147 -4.52 -11.65 -14.47
CA HIS A 147 -5.18 -12.52 -15.44
C HIS A 147 -5.89 -11.75 -16.56
N GLU A 148 -6.67 -10.72 -16.20
CA GLU A 148 -7.37 -9.84 -17.14
C GLU A 148 -6.40 -9.04 -18.03
N ARG A 149 -5.16 -8.83 -17.55
CA ARG A 149 -4.08 -8.18 -18.31
C ARG A 149 -3.30 -9.13 -19.21
N GLY A 150 -3.72 -10.40 -19.30
CA GLY A 150 -3.10 -11.38 -20.19
C GLY A 150 -1.91 -12.11 -19.59
N HIS A 151 -1.73 -12.08 -18.26
CA HIS A 151 -0.74 -12.90 -17.56
C HIS A 151 -1.20 -14.37 -17.52
N ARG A 152 -1.39 -14.99 -18.70
CA ARG A 152 -2.04 -16.30 -18.91
C ARG A 152 -1.04 -17.38 -19.32
N TYR A 153 -0.03 -17.59 -18.50
CA TYR A 153 1.03 -18.55 -18.77
C TYR A 153 1.41 -19.31 -17.50
N VAL A 154 1.99 -20.50 -17.69
CA VAL A 154 2.57 -21.27 -16.59
C VAL A 154 3.82 -20.56 -16.12
N ILE A 155 3.89 -20.27 -14.82
CA ILE A 155 5.02 -19.57 -14.25
C ILE A 155 6.18 -20.55 -14.07
N ASP A 156 7.37 -20.17 -14.53
CA ASP A 156 8.56 -21.00 -14.40
C ASP A 156 9.20 -20.88 -13.01
N THR A 157 8.65 -21.62 -12.06
CA THR A 157 9.08 -21.63 -10.65
C THR A 157 8.76 -22.97 -10.02
N GLU A 158 9.54 -23.40 -9.02
CA GLU A 158 9.23 -24.63 -8.26
C GLU A 158 8.17 -24.42 -7.18
N LEU A 159 7.64 -23.20 -7.06
CA LEU A 159 6.64 -22.83 -6.06
C LEU A 159 5.22 -23.26 -6.49
N ASP A 160 4.34 -23.46 -5.52
CA ASP A 160 2.92 -23.72 -5.79
C ASP A 160 2.26 -22.56 -6.55
N PHE A 161 1.10 -22.81 -7.17
CA PHE A 161 0.30 -21.84 -7.94
C PHE A 161 0.86 -21.44 -9.32
N ARG A 162 1.79 -22.22 -9.90
CA ARG A 162 2.34 -21.97 -11.25
C ARG A 162 1.27 -21.83 -12.34
N GLU A 163 0.15 -22.53 -12.16
CA GLU A 163 -0.95 -22.63 -13.13
C GLU A 163 -2.13 -21.71 -12.78
N LEU A 164 -2.00 -20.84 -11.76
CA LEU A 164 -3.10 -20.00 -11.27
C LEU A 164 -3.80 -19.18 -12.36
N PHE A 165 -3.10 -18.89 -13.46
CA PHE A 165 -3.59 -18.02 -14.53
C PHE A 165 -3.79 -18.72 -15.88
N THR A 166 -3.62 -20.04 -15.98
CA THR A 166 -3.62 -20.74 -17.27
C THR A 166 -5.01 -20.95 -17.86
N GLY A 167 -6.05 -20.90 -17.03
CA GLY A 167 -7.44 -21.07 -17.45
C GLY A 167 -7.99 -19.91 -18.29
N GLU A 168 -8.99 -20.21 -19.12
CA GLU A 168 -9.75 -19.18 -19.84
C GLU A 168 -10.50 -18.24 -18.87
N SER A 169 -11.12 -18.84 -17.85
CA SER A 169 -11.66 -18.17 -16.68
C SER A 169 -10.62 -18.09 -15.56
N PHE A 170 -10.78 -17.08 -14.71
CA PHE A 170 -9.89 -16.88 -13.56
C PHE A 170 -10.23 -17.86 -12.43
N ASP A 171 -9.21 -18.54 -11.88
CA ASP A 171 -9.38 -19.47 -10.76
C ASP A 171 -9.44 -18.73 -9.41
N PHE A 172 -10.65 -18.32 -9.03
CA PHE A 172 -10.90 -17.67 -7.73
C PHE A 172 -10.59 -18.58 -6.53
N LYS A 173 -10.71 -19.91 -6.69
CA LYS A 173 -10.42 -20.87 -5.62
C LYS A 173 -8.92 -20.94 -5.38
N GLY A 174 -8.12 -21.13 -6.43
CA GLY A 174 -6.66 -21.09 -6.35
C GLY A 174 -6.15 -19.74 -5.85
N ALA A 175 -6.78 -18.63 -6.26
CA ALA A 175 -6.42 -17.30 -5.77
C ALA A 175 -6.73 -17.12 -4.27
N THR A 176 -7.81 -17.75 -3.79
CA THR A 176 -8.16 -17.80 -2.37
C THR A 176 -7.11 -18.57 -1.57
N GLU A 177 -6.72 -19.75 -2.04
CA GLU A 177 -5.65 -20.55 -1.43
C GLU A 177 -4.31 -19.79 -1.41
N PHE A 178 -3.97 -19.10 -2.51
CA PHE A 178 -2.80 -18.23 -2.60
C PHE A 178 -2.85 -17.07 -1.59
N ALA A 179 -4.01 -16.41 -1.43
CA ALA A 179 -4.18 -15.33 -0.48
C ALA A 179 -4.01 -15.81 0.98
N LEU A 180 -4.45 -17.04 1.27
CA LEU A 180 -4.31 -17.71 2.57
C LEU A 180 -2.89 -18.22 2.86
N ALA A 181 -2.08 -18.44 1.83
CA ALA A 181 -0.71 -18.91 2.00
C ALA A 181 0.11 -17.94 2.87
N LYS A 182 0.70 -18.46 3.96
CA LYS A 182 1.58 -17.74 4.88
C LYS A 182 2.98 -17.56 4.30
N TRP A 183 3.06 -16.82 3.20
CA TRP A 183 4.30 -16.51 2.50
C TRP A 183 4.69 -15.04 2.67
N THR A 184 5.99 -14.77 2.60
CA THR A 184 6.49 -13.40 2.49
C THR A 184 6.05 -12.78 1.16
N SER A 185 6.01 -11.44 1.12
CA SER A 185 5.68 -10.70 -0.11
C SER A 185 6.58 -11.10 -1.27
N GLU A 186 7.87 -11.26 -1.04
CA GLU A 186 8.88 -11.65 -2.04
C GLU A 186 8.62 -13.05 -2.58
N ARG A 187 8.25 -14.00 -1.70
CA ARG A 187 7.90 -15.35 -2.11
C ARG A 187 6.61 -15.36 -2.94
N LYS A 188 5.62 -14.54 -2.57
CA LYS A 188 4.39 -14.36 -3.37
C LYS A 188 4.68 -13.77 -4.75
N LEU A 189 5.51 -12.73 -4.85
CA LEU A 189 5.94 -12.17 -6.14
C LEU A 189 6.63 -13.22 -7.02
N LYS A 190 7.57 -13.98 -6.44
CA LYS A 190 8.28 -15.06 -7.14
C LYS A 190 7.33 -16.16 -7.62
N ALA A 191 6.37 -16.55 -6.78
CA ALA A 191 5.37 -17.56 -7.12
C ALA A 191 4.48 -17.13 -8.29
N LEU A 192 4.21 -15.81 -8.42
CA LEU A 192 3.42 -15.25 -9.51
C LEU A 192 4.24 -14.88 -10.76
N GLY A 193 5.57 -14.97 -10.70
CA GLY A 193 6.45 -14.60 -11.83
C GLY A 193 6.37 -13.13 -12.22
N ILE A 194 6.03 -12.24 -11.27
CA ILE A 194 5.83 -10.82 -11.54
C ILE A 194 7.08 -10.00 -11.24
N ASP A 195 7.40 -9.10 -12.16
CA ASP A 195 8.51 -8.15 -12.01
C ASP A 195 8.14 -6.97 -11.11
N VAL A 196 9.15 -6.14 -10.81
CA VAL A 196 8.99 -4.97 -9.94
C VAL A 196 8.07 -3.91 -10.55
N ALA A 197 8.10 -3.76 -11.87
CA ALA A 197 7.28 -2.80 -12.60
C ALA A 197 5.79 -3.14 -12.48
N THR A 198 5.43 -4.39 -12.72
CA THR A 198 4.08 -4.92 -12.58
C THR A 198 3.62 -4.87 -11.13
N ALA A 199 4.48 -5.24 -10.18
CA ALA A 199 4.17 -5.16 -8.75
C ALA A 199 3.86 -3.72 -8.28
N ALA A 200 4.39 -2.69 -8.95
CA ALA A 200 4.09 -1.30 -8.61
C ALA A 200 2.61 -0.93 -8.83
N GLU A 201 1.93 -1.64 -9.72
CA GLU A 201 0.51 -1.44 -10.08
C GLU A 201 -0.45 -2.15 -9.12
N LEU A 202 0.05 -3.15 -8.39
CA LEU A 202 -0.72 -3.99 -7.49
C LEU A 202 -0.98 -3.31 -6.14
N ALA A 203 -2.11 -3.61 -5.53
CA ALA A 203 -2.56 -2.97 -4.31
C ALA A 203 -1.95 -3.61 -3.05
N ALA A 204 -1.82 -4.93 -3.04
CA ALA A 204 -1.47 -5.75 -1.88
C ALA A 204 -0.26 -6.66 -2.15
N ILE A 205 -0.09 -7.21 -3.35
CA ILE A 205 1.03 -8.08 -3.70
C ILE A 205 2.25 -7.23 -4.11
N GLN A 206 2.97 -6.72 -3.12
CA GLN A 206 4.12 -5.83 -3.31
C GLN A 206 5.25 -6.20 -2.35
N SER A 207 6.50 -6.16 -2.84
CA SER A 207 7.69 -6.29 -2.01
C SER A 207 7.82 -5.12 -1.04
N ASP A 208 8.58 -5.33 0.03
CA ASP A 208 8.84 -4.26 1.00
C ASP A 208 9.57 -3.07 0.38
N ALA A 209 10.47 -3.34 -0.58
CA ALA A 209 11.15 -2.31 -1.36
C ALA A 209 10.14 -1.43 -2.13
N THR A 210 9.16 -2.03 -2.79
CA THR A 210 8.10 -1.31 -3.53
C THR A 210 7.19 -0.54 -2.59
N ARG A 211 6.81 -1.11 -1.44
CA ARG A 211 6.01 -0.40 -0.42
C ARG A 211 6.74 0.83 0.12
N GLU A 212 8.02 0.70 0.43
CA GLU A 212 8.81 1.81 0.95
C GLU A 212 9.03 2.89 -0.11
N LYS A 213 9.22 2.49 -1.37
CA LYS A 213 9.23 3.41 -2.52
C LYS A 213 7.94 4.21 -2.60
N TRP A 214 6.79 3.55 -2.48
CA TRP A 214 5.48 4.23 -2.42
C TRP A 214 5.35 5.19 -1.24
N LYS A 215 5.81 4.82 -0.04
CA LYS A 215 5.77 5.73 1.12
C LYS A 215 6.61 6.99 0.89
N ARG A 216 7.83 6.84 0.33
CA ARG A 216 8.69 7.98 -0.02
C ARG A 216 8.02 8.87 -1.07
N LEU A 217 7.40 8.26 -2.08
CA LEU A 217 6.66 8.99 -3.12
C LEU A 217 5.52 9.81 -2.52
N ASP A 218 4.67 9.19 -1.71
CA ASP A 218 3.52 9.86 -1.08
C ASP A 218 3.97 11.06 -0.22
N ARG A 219 5.07 10.94 0.53
CA ARG A 219 5.67 12.05 1.30
C ARG A 219 6.24 13.16 0.40
N SER A 220 6.81 12.80 -0.75
CA SER A 220 7.48 13.75 -1.65
C SER A 220 6.52 14.53 -2.55
N LYS A 221 5.28 14.05 -2.76
CA LYS A 221 4.29 14.68 -3.66
C LYS A 221 4.04 16.14 -3.36
N ALA A 222 3.85 16.50 -2.08
CA ALA A 222 3.61 17.88 -1.67
C ALA A 222 4.81 18.79 -1.97
N ALA A 223 6.03 18.33 -1.68
CA ALA A 223 7.25 19.09 -1.96
C ALA A 223 7.47 19.28 -3.48
N ARG A 224 7.20 18.25 -4.29
CA ARG A 224 7.27 18.33 -5.77
C ARG A 224 6.24 19.31 -6.31
N ARG A 225 4.99 19.24 -5.83
CA ARG A 225 3.93 20.18 -6.19
C ARG A 225 4.38 21.62 -5.92
N SER A 226 4.93 21.90 -4.74
CA SER A 226 5.43 23.23 -4.38
C SER A 226 6.59 23.67 -5.29
N LYS A 227 7.59 22.80 -5.54
CA LYS A 227 8.71 23.11 -6.45
C LYS A 227 8.23 23.42 -7.86
N LEU A 228 7.37 22.59 -8.44
CA LEU A 228 6.80 22.80 -9.77
C LEU A 228 5.98 24.09 -9.83
N THR A 229 5.12 24.33 -8.83
CA THR A 229 4.30 25.55 -8.74
C THR A 229 5.17 26.82 -8.72
N ASN A 230 6.28 26.77 -8.00
CA ASN A 230 7.24 27.87 -7.92
C ASN A 230 8.01 28.05 -9.24
N ALA A 231 8.49 26.96 -9.84
CA ALA A 231 9.21 26.98 -11.11
C ALA A 231 8.34 27.52 -12.25
N THR A 232 7.05 27.19 -12.26
CA THR A 232 6.09 27.63 -13.29
C THR A 232 5.29 28.86 -12.85
N ARG A 233 5.73 29.61 -11.83
CA ARG A 233 4.94 30.71 -11.24
C ARG A 233 4.48 31.75 -12.27
N ARG A 234 5.33 32.04 -13.26
CA ARG A 234 5.05 33.03 -14.32
C ARG A 234 4.40 32.42 -15.57
N GLN A 235 4.26 31.10 -15.64
CA GLN A 235 3.74 30.38 -16.81
C GLN A 235 2.37 29.77 -16.49
N ARG A 236 1.31 30.60 -16.63
CA ARG A 236 -0.06 30.23 -16.24
C ARG A 236 -0.54 28.95 -16.94
N ASN A 237 -0.18 28.78 -18.22
CA ASN A 237 -0.52 27.61 -19.03
C ASN A 237 0.14 26.31 -18.56
N MET A 238 1.26 26.39 -17.82
CA MET A 238 1.95 25.20 -17.30
C MET A 238 1.40 24.76 -15.94
N ARG A 239 0.80 25.68 -15.18
CA ARG A 239 0.24 25.37 -13.85
C ARG A 239 -0.91 24.38 -13.90
N SER A 240 -1.73 24.41 -14.95
CA SER A 240 -2.82 23.46 -15.16
C SER A 240 -2.35 22.02 -15.36
N HIS A 241 -1.06 21.80 -15.61
CA HIS A 241 -0.49 20.48 -15.88
C HIS A 241 0.30 19.88 -14.69
N ILE A 242 0.38 20.59 -13.55
CA ILE A 242 1.21 20.19 -12.41
C ILE A 242 0.86 18.79 -11.90
N GLU A 243 -0.43 18.46 -11.73
CA GLU A 243 -0.82 17.13 -11.26
C GLU A 243 -0.37 16.05 -12.24
N GLY A 244 -0.60 16.25 -13.54
CA GLY A 244 -0.11 15.34 -14.57
C GLY A 244 1.41 15.24 -14.65
N TRP A 245 2.16 16.25 -14.18
CA TRP A 245 3.63 16.17 -14.06
C TRP A 245 4.06 15.41 -12.81
N ILE A 246 3.31 15.54 -11.71
CA ILE A 246 3.53 14.74 -10.49
C ILE A 246 3.33 13.26 -10.80
N ASP A 247 2.30 12.90 -11.58
CA ASP A 247 2.05 11.51 -11.98
C ASP A 247 3.19 10.94 -12.82
N VAL A 248 3.74 11.74 -13.74
CA VAL A 248 4.93 11.35 -14.52
C VAL A 248 6.14 11.17 -13.60
N CYS A 249 6.36 12.05 -12.63
CA CYS A 249 7.44 11.88 -11.64
C CYS A 249 7.26 10.58 -10.83
N VAL A 250 6.03 10.24 -10.45
CA VAL A 250 5.71 8.98 -9.77
C VAL A 250 6.05 7.79 -10.66
N ALA A 251 5.65 7.83 -11.93
CA ALA A 251 5.96 6.76 -12.89
C ALA A 251 7.48 6.60 -13.11
N MET A 252 8.21 7.71 -13.30
CA MET A 252 9.68 7.71 -13.45
C MET A 252 10.36 7.12 -12.23
N ASP A 253 9.93 7.49 -11.03
CA ASP A 253 10.54 6.89 -9.85
C ASP A 253 10.27 5.40 -9.79
N LEU A 254 9.03 4.95 -10.06
CA LEU A 254 8.62 3.55 -9.98
C LEU A 254 9.32 2.65 -10.99
N LEU A 255 9.35 3.04 -12.26
CA LEU A 255 9.89 2.25 -13.37
C LEU A 255 11.38 2.49 -13.62
N GLY A 256 11.92 3.62 -13.15
CA GLY A 256 13.25 4.09 -13.52
C GLY A 256 13.17 5.40 -14.28
N ARG A 257 14.12 6.31 -14.06
CA ARG A 257 14.13 7.62 -14.74
C ARG A 257 14.42 7.49 -16.24
N ASP A 258 15.16 6.44 -16.57
CA ASP A 258 15.52 5.99 -17.91
C ASP A 258 14.44 5.10 -18.56
N ALA A 259 13.31 4.86 -17.88
CA ALA A 259 12.24 4.03 -18.41
C ALA A 259 11.70 4.59 -19.74
N PRO A 260 11.39 3.73 -20.73
CA PRO A 260 10.87 4.19 -22.01
C PRO A 260 9.60 5.05 -21.88
N PRO A 261 9.45 6.14 -22.66
CA PRO A 261 8.28 7.02 -22.52
C PRO A 261 6.93 6.34 -22.73
N HIS A 262 6.87 5.26 -23.51
CA HIS A 262 5.64 4.50 -23.72
C HIS A 262 5.21 3.72 -22.46
N GLU A 263 6.16 3.23 -21.66
CA GLU A 263 5.87 2.57 -20.38
C GLU A 263 5.40 3.58 -19.34
N LEU A 264 6.07 4.74 -19.25
CA LEU A 264 5.65 5.86 -18.41
C LEU A 264 4.23 6.32 -18.77
N ALA A 265 3.93 6.48 -20.06
CA ALA A 265 2.60 6.86 -20.53
C ALA A 265 1.53 5.83 -20.17
N SER A 266 1.88 4.54 -20.29
CA SER A 266 1.00 3.43 -19.95
C SER A 266 0.70 3.39 -18.45
N LEU A 267 1.70 3.59 -17.59
CA LEU A 267 1.51 3.60 -16.15
C LEU A 267 0.71 4.84 -15.70
N VAL A 268 1.00 6.03 -16.24
CA VAL A 268 0.24 7.26 -15.94
C VAL A 268 -1.24 7.13 -16.36
N ALA A 269 -1.51 6.51 -17.51
CA ALA A 269 -2.87 6.17 -17.93
C ALA A 269 -3.59 5.32 -16.88
N ARG A 270 -2.91 4.28 -16.37
CA ARG A 270 -3.43 3.37 -15.35
C ARG A 270 -3.64 3.99 -13.97
N MET A 271 -3.01 5.14 -13.68
CA MET A 271 -3.27 5.87 -12.44
C MET A 271 -4.69 6.44 -12.39
N HIS A 272 -5.26 6.79 -13.53
CA HIS A 272 -6.50 7.57 -13.62
C HIS A 272 -7.59 6.93 -14.48
N GLY A 273 -7.28 5.88 -15.25
CA GLY A 273 -8.22 5.26 -16.18
C GLY A 273 -8.32 5.98 -17.52
N ASN A 274 -7.31 6.79 -17.84
CA ASN A 274 -7.27 7.59 -19.06
C ASN A 274 -6.56 6.84 -20.19
N LYS A 275 -6.70 7.33 -21.43
CA LYS A 275 -5.87 6.85 -22.53
C LYS A 275 -4.40 7.27 -22.33
N PRO A 276 -3.41 6.42 -22.67
CA PRO A 276 -2.01 6.83 -22.66
C PRO A 276 -1.79 8.08 -23.49
N ILE A 277 -0.99 9.00 -22.96
CA ILE A 277 -0.56 10.15 -23.74
C ILE A 277 0.42 9.69 -24.83
N ASP A 278 0.45 10.43 -25.94
CA ASP A 278 1.38 10.16 -27.03
C ASP A 278 2.85 10.13 -26.56
N VAL A 279 3.66 9.25 -27.13
CA VAL A 279 5.06 9.02 -26.74
C VAL A 279 5.89 10.30 -26.87
N ARG A 280 5.69 11.11 -27.92
CA ARG A 280 6.40 12.38 -28.10
C ARG A 280 5.92 13.41 -27.08
N ALA A 281 4.63 13.41 -26.75
CA ALA A 281 4.10 14.24 -25.68
C ALA A 281 4.66 13.84 -24.31
N MET A 282 4.80 12.54 -24.02
CA MET A 282 5.42 12.05 -22.79
C MET A 282 6.88 12.47 -22.70
N LYS A 283 7.67 12.28 -23.77
CA LYS A 283 9.06 12.72 -23.80
C LYS A 283 9.20 14.20 -23.48
N ARG A 284 8.41 15.07 -24.13
CA ARG A 284 8.40 16.52 -23.84
C ARG A 284 8.03 16.84 -22.39
N LYS A 285 7.15 16.05 -21.77
CA LYS A 285 6.82 16.21 -20.34
C LYS A 285 7.98 15.82 -19.45
N VAL A 286 8.66 14.71 -19.73
CA VAL A 286 9.86 14.26 -19.00
C VAL A 286 10.95 15.33 -19.09
N ASP A 287 11.30 15.79 -20.29
CA ASP A 287 12.33 16.82 -20.51
C ASP A 287 12.01 18.12 -19.71
N ALA A 288 10.73 18.51 -19.69
CA ALA A 288 10.28 19.68 -18.93
C ALA A 288 10.40 19.47 -17.42
N ILE A 289 10.02 18.29 -16.92
CA ILE A 289 10.13 17.94 -15.50
C ILE A 289 11.59 17.96 -15.06
N GLU A 290 12.48 17.34 -15.82
CA GLU A 290 13.92 17.30 -15.52
C GLU A 290 14.51 18.70 -15.44
N LYS A 291 14.18 19.55 -16.42
CA LYS A 291 14.56 20.97 -16.42
C LYS A 291 14.05 21.73 -15.20
N TYR A 292 12.78 21.56 -14.83
CA TYR A 292 12.17 22.36 -13.75
C TYR A 292 12.48 21.84 -12.35
N LEU A 293 12.74 20.55 -12.20
CA LEU A 293 13.10 19.94 -10.92
C LEU A 293 14.61 19.82 -10.71
N GLY A 294 15.43 20.16 -11.72
CA GLY A 294 16.87 20.03 -11.66
C GLY A 294 17.31 18.57 -11.51
N LEU A 295 16.57 17.65 -12.13
CA LEU A 295 16.87 16.23 -12.12
C LEU A 295 17.79 15.96 -13.33
N SER A 296 19.10 16.08 -13.16
CA SER A 296 20.04 15.52 -14.14
C SER A 296 20.10 14.00 -13.97
N ILE A 297 20.16 13.28 -15.09
CA ILE A 297 20.58 11.88 -15.16
C ILE A 297 22.09 11.81 -14.98
#